data_AF-A0A942GRW5-F1
#
_entry.id   AF-A0A942GRW5-F1
#
_cell.length_a   1.000
_cell.length_b   1.000
_cell.length_c   1.000
_cell.angle_alpha   90.00
_cell.angle_beta   90.00
_cell.angle_gamma   90.00
#
_symmetry.space_group_name_H-M   'P 1'
#
loop_
_entity.id
_entity.type
_entity.pdbx_description
1 polymer ?
#
loop_
_entity_poly.entity_id
_entity_poly.type
_entity_poly.pdbx_seq_one_letter_code
_entity_poly.pdbx_strand_id
1 'polypeptide(L)'
;MLKKFIALAALALSASLLAQDNDVMGQEQLKGINGTFGTTYTLQSRFNLTIYSAKYSLEPVDAYEATIVPEREKLVVFKIGVKNAADTDNFFSPDSLFTLVDDKQQQYAMKSIQLASQGNRSSSFTLRPSQGIGQPALNDPLIITFSVPYDAKIDKLMVNSARLGHDDEKVIRFELAAPPTSSDSKVKNFIAPLPPEALDPTGQWGSKRLELCKGTMGVFVPSAYFGMRLDSIASPDGAVYAGSPPEDGKRYVVATVTVKALLDREISIFEAVGGDNNELVDADGEHYRPVGFRKSKADDDPERTFHKGDEYTYRIFYAVPKDAKLKNLVLAGNTGVKWSFEVGS
;
A
#
# COMPACT_ATOMS: atom_id res chain seq x y z
N MET A 1 -49.47 49.26 -35.69
CA MET A 1 -49.64 48.31 -34.58
C MET A 1 -48.25 47.96 -34.06
N LEU A 2 -47.69 48.75 -33.15
CA LEU A 2 -47.77 48.64 -31.69
C LEU A 2 -47.05 47.42 -31.09
N LYS A 3 -45.77 47.64 -30.75
CA LYS A 3 -45.03 47.27 -29.53
C LYS A 3 -45.18 45.85 -28.97
N LYS A 4 -44.03 45.18 -28.75
CA LYS A 4 -43.59 44.69 -27.43
C LYS A 4 -42.12 44.24 -27.47
N PHE A 5 -41.23 45.12 -26.98
CA PHE A 5 -39.91 44.75 -26.49
C PHE A 5 -40.09 44.23 -25.06
N ILE A 6 -39.61 43.02 -24.77
CA ILE A 6 -39.48 42.50 -23.41
C ILE A 6 -38.07 42.85 -22.95
N ALA A 7 -37.98 43.80 -22.02
CA ALA A 7 -36.75 44.10 -21.31
C ALA A 7 -36.58 43.07 -20.17
N LEU A 8 -35.52 42.27 -20.24
CA LEU A 8 -35.11 41.39 -19.16
C LEU A 8 -34.19 42.20 -18.24
N ALA A 9 -34.69 42.60 -17.07
CA ALA A 9 -33.92 43.25 -16.03
C ALA A 9 -33.11 42.19 -15.27
N ALA A 10 -31.79 42.19 -15.44
CA ALA A 10 -30.88 41.45 -14.57
C ALA A 10 -30.64 42.25 -13.29
N LEU A 11 -31.28 41.85 -12.19
CA LEU A 11 -30.87 42.28 -10.85
C LEU A 11 -29.55 41.59 -10.50
N ALA A 12 -28.46 42.34 -10.51
CA ALA A 12 -27.23 41.93 -9.86
C ALA A 12 -27.41 42.07 -8.34
N LEU A 13 -27.65 40.95 -7.65
CA LEU A 13 -27.52 40.88 -6.20
C LEU A 13 -26.03 40.79 -5.86
N SER A 14 -25.42 41.92 -5.52
CA SER A 14 -24.09 41.96 -4.92
C SER A 14 -24.17 41.42 -3.49
N ALA A 15 -24.00 40.11 -3.34
CA ALA A 15 -23.74 39.51 -2.03
C ALA A 15 -22.32 39.89 -1.60
N SER A 16 -22.22 41.00 -0.86
CA SER A 16 -21.08 41.30 -0.01
C SER A 16 -21.02 40.24 1.10
N LEU A 17 -20.42 39.08 0.80
CA LEU A 17 -19.89 38.17 1.81
C LEU A 17 -18.82 38.96 2.57
N LEU A 18 -19.20 39.49 3.74
CA LEU A 18 -18.24 39.89 4.76
C LEU A 18 -17.37 38.64 5.01
N ALA A 19 -16.11 38.72 4.58
CA ALA A 19 -15.10 37.78 4.99
C ALA A 19 -15.04 37.86 6.52
N GLN A 20 -15.69 36.91 7.17
CA GLN A 20 -15.50 36.67 8.57
C GLN A 20 -14.06 36.21 8.69
N ASP A 21 -13.19 37.07 9.22
CA ASP A 21 -11.86 36.68 9.69
C ASP A 21 -12.11 35.58 10.73
N ASN A 22 -12.01 34.34 10.28
CA ASN A 22 -11.85 33.22 11.18
C ASN A 22 -10.45 33.39 11.75
N ASP A 23 -10.35 34.12 12.85
CA ASP A 23 -9.25 33.99 13.79
C ASP A 23 -9.20 32.51 14.17
N VAL A 24 -8.39 31.75 13.42
CA VAL A 24 -8.00 30.40 13.79
C VAL A 24 -7.18 30.61 15.05
N MET A 25 -7.84 30.54 16.22
CA MET A 25 -7.15 30.50 17.51
C MET A 25 -6.10 29.41 17.39
N GLY A 26 -4.84 29.84 17.26
CA GLY A 26 -3.73 28.97 16.92
C GLY A 26 -3.72 27.82 17.91
N GLN A 27 -3.87 26.60 17.40
CA GLN A 27 -3.50 25.43 18.17
C GLN A 27 -1.99 25.53 18.38
N GLU A 28 -1.58 26.07 19.54
CA GLU A 28 -0.17 26.01 19.92
C GLU A 28 0.32 24.58 19.74
N GLN A 29 1.39 24.43 18.97
CA GLN A 29 1.98 23.13 18.72
C GLN A 29 2.30 22.48 20.07
N LEU A 30 1.74 21.29 20.32
CA LEU A 30 1.96 20.57 21.58
C LEU A 30 3.45 20.55 21.92
N LYS A 31 3.84 21.00 23.11
CA LYS A 31 5.27 20.99 23.49
C LYS A 31 5.84 19.57 23.41
N GLY A 32 7.05 19.43 22.90
CA GLY A 32 7.65 18.12 22.65
C GLY A 32 9.11 18.23 22.19
N ILE A 33 9.73 17.08 21.96
CA ILE A 33 11.14 16.99 21.52
C ILE A 33 11.27 16.45 20.10
N ASN A 34 12.45 16.62 19.50
CA ASN A 34 12.79 16.00 18.23
C ASN A 34 13.37 14.59 18.45
N GLY A 35 12.71 13.61 17.85
CA GLY A 35 13.09 12.21 17.84
C GLY A 35 14.16 11.89 16.80
N THR A 36 14.94 10.83 17.03
CA THR A 36 15.93 10.31 16.10
C THR A 36 15.82 8.79 16.00
N PHE A 37 15.81 8.22 14.80
CA PHE A 37 15.82 6.77 14.61
C PHE A 37 17.08 6.15 15.24
N GLY A 38 16.91 4.97 15.82
CA GLY A 38 17.92 4.25 16.60
C GLY A 38 18.08 4.76 18.04
N THR A 39 17.49 5.91 18.41
CA THR A 39 17.49 6.40 19.79
C THR A 39 16.32 5.82 20.57
N THR A 40 16.60 5.34 21.79
CA THR A 40 15.60 4.83 22.72
C THR A 40 15.06 5.95 23.61
N TYR A 41 13.74 6.04 23.69
CA TYR A 41 13.03 6.99 24.55
C TYR A 41 12.21 6.23 25.59
N THR A 42 12.38 6.55 26.87
CA THR A 42 11.52 6.04 27.94
C THR A 42 10.27 6.92 28.02
N LEU A 43 9.12 6.36 27.69
CA LEU A 43 7.82 7.04 27.69
C LEU A 43 7.22 7.11 29.10
N GLN A 44 6.27 8.02 29.34
CA GLN A 44 5.52 8.10 30.60
C GLN A 44 4.80 6.79 30.97
N SER A 45 4.41 6.00 29.96
CA SER A 45 3.86 4.65 30.13
C SER A 45 4.89 3.62 30.64
N ARG A 46 6.12 4.04 30.91
CA ARG A 46 7.27 3.19 31.30
C ARG A 46 7.63 2.13 30.27
N PHE A 47 7.36 2.40 28.99
CA PHE A 47 7.95 1.66 27.88
C PHE A 47 9.17 2.40 27.33
N ASN A 48 10.24 1.66 27.07
CA ASN A 48 11.34 2.10 26.22
C ASN A 48 10.94 1.84 24.76
N LEU A 49 10.82 2.90 23.96
CA LEU A 49 10.49 2.85 22.54
C LEU A 49 11.71 3.24 21.71
N THR A 50 12.00 2.45 20.67
CA THR A 50 13.01 2.76 19.66
C THR A 50 12.39 2.60 18.28
N ILE A 51 12.59 3.56 17.39
CA ILE A 51 12.23 3.44 15.98
C ILE A 51 13.51 3.13 15.21
N TYR A 52 13.58 1.97 14.57
CA TYR A 52 14.82 1.53 13.91
C TYR A 52 14.90 1.98 12.46
N SER A 53 13.80 1.86 11.72
CA SER A 53 13.75 2.22 10.31
C SER A 53 12.31 2.38 9.83
N ALA A 54 12.17 2.98 8.65
CA ALA A 54 10.91 3.13 7.95
C ALA A 54 11.09 2.80 6.46
N LYS A 55 10.06 2.26 5.81
CA LYS A 55 9.99 2.08 4.35
C LYS A 55 8.61 2.37 3.80
N TYR A 56 8.53 2.87 2.57
CA TYR A 56 7.32 2.73 1.77
C TYR A 56 7.22 1.29 1.27
N SER A 57 6.01 0.74 1.21
CA SER A 57 5.79 -0.65 0.82
C SER A 57 4.48 -0.83 0.06
N LEU A 58 4.48 -1.76 -0.89
CA LEU A 58 3.28 -2.30 -1.53
C LEU A 58 2.98 -3.74 -1.08
N GLU A 59 3.88 -4.35 -0.32
CA GLU A 59 3.66 -5.66 0.27
C GLU A 59 2.60 -5.58 1.36
N PRO A 60 1.59 -6.47 1.37
CA PRO A 60 0.62 -6.51 2.45
C PRO A 60 1.28 -6.99 3.75
N VAL A 61 0.69 -6.61 4.88
CA VAL A 61 1.16 -7.02 6.20
C VAL A 61 0.17 -7.99 6.86
N ASP A 62 0.73 -9.10 7.32
CA ASP A 62 0.03 -10.21 7.95
C ASP A 62 -0.22 -9.95 9.44
N ALA A 63 -0.90 -8.85 9.73
CA ALA A 63 -1.36 -8.48 11.07
C ALA A 63 -2.73 -9.09 11.38
N TYR A 64 -3.25 -8.88 12.60
CA TYR A 64 -4.58 -9.34 13.00
C TYR A 64 -5.66 -8.98 11.97
N GLU A 65 -5.79 -7.68 11.70
CA GLU A 65 -6.47 -7.20 10.50
C GLU A 65 -5.45 -7.14 9.36
N ALA A 66 -5.69 -7.91 8.29
CA ALA A 66 -4.84 -7.85 7.11
C ALA A 66 -4.74 -6.40 6.64
N THR A 67 -3.51 -5.93 6.54
CA THR A 67 -3.25 -4.63 5.93
C THR A 67 -2.83 -4.87 4.49
N ILE A 68 -3.83 -4.94 3.61
CA ILE A 68 -3.60 -4.96 2.17
C ILE A 68 -3.34 -3.54 1.65
N VAL A 69 -2.82 -3.44 0.43
CA VAL A 69 -2.57 -2.15 -0.25
C VAL A 69 -3.59 -1.96 -1.36
N PRO A 70 -4.61 -1.12 -1.15
CA PRO A 70 -5.54 -0.75 -2.19
C PRO A 70 -4.86 -0.08 -3.39
N GLU A 71 -5.52 -0.10 -4.55
CA GLU A 71 -5.01 0.50 -5.79
C GLU A 71 -4.49 1.94 -5.59
N ARG A 72 -5.19 2.80 -4.85
CA ARG A 72 -4.81 4.23 -4.69
C ARG A 72 -3.98 4.52 -3.44
N GLU A 73 -3.41 3.50 -2.82
CA GLU A 73 -2.66 3.65 -1.58
C GLU A 73 -1.24 3.06 -1.68
N LYS A 74 -0.48 3.30 -0.62
CA LYS A 74 0.75 2.60 -0.27
C LYS A 74 0.82 2.49 1.25
N LEU A 75 1.69 1.61 1.74
CA LEU A 75 1.97 1.53 3.17
C LEU A 75 3.22 2.32 3.53
N VAL A 76 3.21 2.92 4.72
CA VAL A 76 4.41 3.30 5.44
C VAL A 76 4.60 2.32 6.58
N VAL A 77 5.73 1.62 6.58
CA VAL A 77 6.03 0.56 7.54
C VAL A 77 7.21 0.99 8.39
N PHE A 78 7.01 1.08 9.70
CA PHE A 78 8.08 1.33 10.67
C PHE A 78 8.46 0.05 11.40
N LYS A 79 9.76 -0.21 11.53
CA LYS A 79 10.29 -1.22 12.44
C LYS A 79 10.56 -0.56 13.79
N ILE A 80 9.97 -1.08 14.85
CA ILE A 80 10.09 -0.54 16.21
C ILE A 80 10.57 -1.59 17.20
N GLY A 81 11.08 -1.14 18.34
CA GLY A 81 11.39 -1.97 19.49
C GLY A 81 10.71 -1.40 20.72
N VAL A 82 10.12 -2.26 21.53
CA VAL A 82 9.44 -1.90 22.77
C VAL A 82 10.00 -2.75 23.89
N LYS A 83 10.35 -2.14 25.02
CA LYS A 83 10.80 -2.86 26.23
C LYS A 83 10.11 -2.27 27.46
N ASN A 84 9.58 -3.13 28.32
CA ASN A 84 9.02 -2.70 29.59
C ASN A 84 10.13 -2.22 30.53
N ALA A 85 10.06 -0.96 30.95
CA ALA A 85 10.97 -0.32 31.89
C ALA A 85 10.39 -0.25 33.33
N ALA A 86 9.15 -0.68 33.53
CA ALA A 86 8.57 -0.84 34.85
C ALA A 86 9.14 -2.08 35.57
N ASP A 87 8.99 -2.06 36.90
CA ASP A 87 9.26 -3.15 37.84
C ASP A 87 8.08 -4.12 37.98
N THR A 88 7.00 -3.89 37.23
CA THR A 88 5.79 -4.71 37.17
C THR A 88 5.44 -5.09 35.74
N ASP A 89 4.59 -6.09 35.57
CA ASP A 89 4.01 -6.42 34.27
C ASP A 89 3.28 -5.20 33.70
N ASN A 90 3.50 -4.92 32.42
CA ASN A 90 2.96 -3.73 31.78
C ASN A 90 2.33 -4.11 30.44
N PHE A 91 1.12 -3.60 30.20
CA PHE A 91 0.37 -3.87 28.99
C PHE A 91 0.70 -2.83 27.91
N PHE A 92 1.29 -3.27 26.81
CA PHE A 92 1.57 -2.43 25.66
C PHE A 92 0.43 -2.51 24.65
N SER A 93 -0.24 -1.37 24.45
CA SER A 93 -1.07 -1.11 23.26
C SER A 93 -0.51 0.12 22.52
N PRO A 94 -0.28 0.02 21.21
CA PRO A 94 0.12 1.15 20.38
C PRO A 94 -1.05 2.04 19.93
N ASP A 95 -2.28 1.74 20.33
CA ASP A 95 -3.47 2.47 19.88
C ASP A 95 -3.36 3.94 20.26
N SER A 96 -3.54 4.83 19.27
CA SER A 96 -3.35 6.29 19.40
C SER A 96 -1.94 6.74 19.77
N LEU A 97 -0.97 5.83 19.96
CA LEU A 97 0.41 6.19 20.30
C LEU A 97 1.12 6.84 19.12
N PHE A 98 0.77 6.48 17.88
CA PHE A 98 1.46 6.96 16.69
C PHE A 98 0.53 7.70 15.74
N THR A 99 1.02 8.83 15.21
CA THR A 99 0.34 9.61 14.17
C THR A 99 1.34 9.97 13.09
N LEU A 100 1.02 9.67 11.83
CA LEU A 100 1.76 10.19 10.67
C LEU A 100 1.16 11.51 10.20
N VAL A 101 2.02 12.39 9.68
CA VAL A 101 1.61 13.66 9.07
C VAL A 101 2.31 13.80 7.72
N ASP A 102 1.53 14.09 6.67
CA ASP A 102 2.07 14.39 5.34
C ASP A 102 2.43 15.88 5.15
N ASP A 103 2.93 16.20 3.98
CA ASP A 103 3.29 17.56 3.59
C ASP A 103 2.12 18.52 3.40
N LYS A 104 0.89 18.00 3.38
CA LYS A 104 -0.36 18.75 3.38
C LYS A 104 -0.95 18.89 4.79
N GLN A 105 -0.21 18.49 5.82
CA GLN A 105 -0.66 18.44 7.23
C GLN A 105 -1.84 17.49 7.48
N GLN A 106 -2.10 16.55 6.57
CA GLN A 106 -3.08 15.48 6.79
C GLN A 106 -2.52 14.46 7.76
N GLN A 107 -3.33 14.08 8.75
CA GLN A 107 -2.97 13.09 9.76
C GLN A 107 -3.46 11.69 9.38
N TYR A 108 -2.65 10.68 9.66
CA TYR A 108 -2.98 9.27 9.48
C TYR A 108 -2.77 8.51 10.78
N ALA A 109 -3.78 7.75 11.19
CA ALA A 109 -3.70 6.85 12.33
C ALA A 109 -2.98 5.55 11.95
N MET A 110 -2.35 4.91 12.93
CA MET A 110 -1.80 3.58 12.77
C MET A 110 -2.89 2.61 12.31
N LYS A 111 -2.59 1.84 11.26
CA LYS A 111 -3.52 0.85 10.69
C LYS A 111 -3.38 -0.51 11.36
N SER A 112 -2.15 -0.96 11.57
CA SER A 112 -1.88 -2.24 12.23
C SER A 112 -0.53 -2.27 12.90
N ILE A 113 -0.38 -3.23 13.80
CA ILE A 113 0.88 -3.64 14.42
C ILE A 113 1.04 -5.14 14.20
N GLN A 114 2.27 -5.62 14.04
CA GLN A 114 2.56 -7.04 13.85
C GLN A 114 3.92 -7.38 14.46
N LEU A 115 3.93 -8.41 15.31
CA LEU A 115 5.17 -9.11 15.68
C LEU A 115 5.33 -10.32 14.74
N ALA A 116 6.46 -10.42 14.04
CA ALA A 116 6.62 -11.41 12.97
C ALA A 116 6.36 -12.86 13.42
N SER A 117 6.80 -13.24 14.61
CA SER A 117 6.59 -14.57 15.20
C SER A 117 5.12 -14.90 15.52
N GLN A 118 4.26 -13.89 15.62
CA GLN A 118 2.84 -14.06 15.92
C GLN A 118 1.95 -14.10 14.68
N GLY A 119 2.47 -13.73 13.50
CA GLY A 119 1.69 -13.68 12.26
C GLY A 119 0.42 -12.83 12.43
N ASN A 120 -0.72 -13.39 12.02
CA ASN A 120 -2.03 -12.74 12.03
C ASN A 120 -2.74 -12.71 13.41
N ARG A 121 -2.04 -12.98 14.51
CA ARG A 121 -2.66 -13.00 15.84
C ARG A 121 -2.85 -11.58 16.39
N SER A 122 -3.78 -11.43 17.33
CA SER A 122 -4.03 -10.16 18.03
C SER A 122 -2.74 -9.62 18.64
N SER A 123 -2.53 -8.32 18.49
CA SER A 123 -1.25 -7.64 18.75
C SER A 123 -1.26 -6.91 20.09
N SER A 124 -1.64 -7.63 21.14
CA SER A 124 -1.68 -7.15 22.52
C SER A 124 -0.56 -7.81 23.32
N PHE A 125 0.30 -7.02 23.96
CA PHE A 125 1.51 -7.54 24.60
C PHE A 125 1.53 -7.16 26.08
N THR A 126 1.36 -8.13 26.98
CA THR A 126 1.75 -7.95 28.39
C THR A 126 3.21 -8.33 28.54
N LEU A 127 4.05 -7.33 28.80
CA LEU A 127 5.49 -7.48 28.94
C LEU A 127 5.87 -7.51 30.41
N ARG A 128 6.61 -8.54 30.82
CA ARG A 128 7.23 -8.61 32.16
C ARG A 128 8.29 -7.52 32.36
N PRO A 129 8.70 -7.23 33.60
CA PRO A 129 9.80 -6.30 33.85
C PRO A 129 11.02 -6.62 32.99
N SER A 130 11.56 -5.62 32.30
CA SER A 130 12.69 -5.75 31.37
C SER A 130 12.47 -6.64 30.14
N GLN A 131 11.28 -7.18 29.90
CA GLN A 131 10.98 -7.91 28.68
C GLN A 131 10.84 -6.93 27.51
N GLY A 132 11.40 -7.32 26.35
CA GLY A 132 11.29 -6.56 25.12
C GLY A 132 10.81 -7.40 23.94
N ILE A 133 10.27 -6.71 22.94
CA ILE A 133 9.87 -7.23 21.63
C ILE A 133 10.35 -6.28 20.52
N GLY A 134 10.58 -6.81 19.32
CA GLY A 134 10.97 -6.03 18.15
C GLY A 134 12.42 -5.54 18.11
N GLN A 135 13.23 -5.79 19.14
CA GLN A 135 14.66 -5.46 19.09
C GLN A 135 15.36 -6.30 18.01
N PRO A 136 16.30 -5.73 17.23
CA PRO A 136 17.03 -6.45 16.19
C PRO A 136 17.71 -7.74 16.69
N ALA A 137 18.22 -7.72 17.92
CA ALA A 137 18.87 -8.88 18.54
C ALA A 137 17.96 -10.11 18.72
N LEU A 138 16.63 -9.92 18.67
CA LEU A 138 15.66 -11.02 18.78
C LEU A 138 15.35 -11.68 17.44
N ASN A 139 15.76 -11.08 16.31
CA ASN A 139 15.38 -11.52 14.96
C ASN A 139 13.85 -11.68 14.76
N ASP A 140 13.06 -10.95 15.55
CA ASP A 140 11.59 -10.98 15.56
C ASP A 140 11.06 -9.54 15.51
N PRO A 141 11.01 -8.92 14.32
CA PRO A 141 10.68 -7.51 14.20
C PRO A 141 9.23 -7.23 14.61
N LEU A 142 9.05 -6.14 15.35
CA LEU A 142 7.76 -5.53 15.59
C LEU A 142 7.61 -4.40 14.58
N ILE A 143 6.57 -4.47 13.75
CA ILE A 143 6.27 -3.44 12.77
C ILE A 143 4.95 -2.76 13.06
N ILE A 144 4.87 -1.47 12.75
CA ILE A 144 3.61 -0.72 12.69
C ILE A 144 3.43 -0.21 11.26
N THR A 145 2.18 -0.14 10.82
CA THR A 145 1.85 0.28 9.46
C THR A 145 0.85 1.42 9.45
N PHE A 146 0.90 2.20 8.36
CA PHE A 146 -0.05 3.25 8.04
C PHE A 146 -0.43 3.09 6.57
N SER A 147 -1.72 3.20 6.26
CA SER A 147 -2.20 3.37 4.89
C SER A 147 -2.23 4.85 4.54
N VAL A 148 -1.61 5.21 3.42
CA VAL A 148 -1.57 6.59 2.93
C VAL A 148 -1.82 6.63 1.42
N PRO A 149 -2.33 7.74 0.86
CA PRO A 149 -2.46 7.89 -0.58
C PRO A 149 -1.16 7.58 -1.32
N TYR A 150 -1.28 6.98 -2.51
CA TYR A 150 -0.13 6.56 -3.32
C TYR A 150 0.85 7.70 -3.66
N ASP A 151 0.38 8.95 -3.65
CA ASP A 151 1.13 10.17 -3.91
C ASP A 151 1.56 10.96 -2.65
N ALA A 152 1.06 10.60 -1.47
CA ALA A 152 1.37 11.32 -0.22
C ALA A 152 2.87 11.28 0.11
N LYS A 153 3.44 12.43 0.48
CA LYS A 153 4.81 12.53 1.02
C LYS A 153 4.73 12.73 2.52
N ILE A 154 5.32 11.81 3.29
CA ILE A 154 5.24 11.85 4.74
C ILE A 154 6.41 12.66 5.31
N ASP A 155 6.08 13.75 6.00
CA ASP A 155 7.04 14.69 6.57
C ASP A 155 7.35 14.40 8.03
N LYS A 156 6.42 13.77 8.75
CA LYS A 156 6.56 13.59 10.20
C LYS A 156 5.91 12.32 10.72
N LEU A 157 6.56 11.71 11.71
CA LEU A 157 5.94 10.78 12.63
C LEU A 157 5.89 11.41 14.03
N MET A 158 4.72 11.35 14.66
CA MET A 158 4.52 11.75 16.05
C MET A 158 4.30 10.53 16.92
N VAL A 159 5.00 10.49 18.06
CA VAL A 159 4.68 9.61 19.18
C VAL A 159 3.93 10.44 20.22
N ASN A 160 2.67 10.12 20.43
CA ASN A 160 1.72 10.84 21.29
C ASN A 160 1.90 10.47 22.77
N SER A 161 3.13 10.59 23.26
CA SER A 161 3.47 10.35 24.65
C SER A 161 4.64 11.24 25.05
N ALA A 162 4.61 11.70 26.29
CA ALA A 162 5.72 12.40 26.91
C ALA A 162 6.82 11.42 27.33
N ARG A 163 8.04 11.92 27.50
CA ARG A 163 9.10 11.14 28.14
C ARG A 163 8.85 11.05 29.64
N LEU A 164 9.27 9.95 30.25
CA LEU A 164 9.24 9.78 31.69
C LEU A 164 10.05 10.90 32.37
N GLY A 165 9.43 11.60 33.32
CA GLY A 165 10.07 12.70 34.06
C GLY A 165 10.06 14.07 33.35
N HIS A 166 9.36 14.20 32.21
CA HIS A 166 9.23 15.45 31.46
C HIS A 166 7.76 15.82 31.22
N ASP A 167 7.10 16.38 32.24
CA ASP A 167 5.64 16.62 32.22
C ASP A 167 5.20 17.74 31.28
N ASP A 168 6.13 18.60 30.88
CA ASP A 168 5.94 19.69 29.93
C ASP A 168 6.00 19.21 28.47
N GLU A 169 6.58 18.04 28.21
CA GLU A 169 6.53 17.37 26.92
C GLU A 169 5.18 16.64 26.79
N LYS A 170 4.63 16.61 25.59
CA LYS A 170 3.41 15.84 25.25
C LYS A 170 3.64 14.86 24.12
N VAL A 171 4.64 15.11 23.28
CA VAL A 171 4.93 14.30 22.10
C VAL A 171 6.43 14.23 21.79
N ILE A 172 6.83 13.19 21.06
CA ILE A 172 8.14 13.08 20.40
C ILE A 172 7.91 13.17 18.89
N ARG A 173 8.60 14.09 18.20
CA ARG A 173 8.44 14.36 16.77
C ARG A 173 9.64 13.90 15.98
N PHE A 174 9.43 12.98 15.06
CA PHE A 174 10.45 12.57 14.10
C PHE A 174 10.17 13.31 12.81
N GLU A 175 10.89 14.42 12.59
CA GLU A 175 10.93 15.06 11.27
C GLU A 175 11.63 14.09 10.31
N LEU A 176 10.96 13.76 9.22
CA LEU A 176 11.42 12.84 8.20
C LEU A 176 12.03 13.64 7.05
N ALA A 177 13.10 13.10 6.47
CA ALA A 177 13.83 13.73 5.39
C ALA A 177 14.03 12.78 4.22
N ALA A 178 14.56 13.34 3.13
CA ALA A 178 14.99 12.58 1.96
C ALA A 178 15.94 11.44 2.37
N PRO A 179 15.86 10.28 1.69
CA PRO A 179 16.88 9.26 1.80
C PRO A 179 18.27 9.86 1.57
N PRO A 180 19.26 9.46 2.37
CA PRO A 180 20.62 9.94 2.18
C PRO A 180 21.18 9.46 0.83
N THR A 181 21.80 10.37 0.07
CA THR A 181 22.43 10.04 -1.22
C THR A 181 23.84 9.44 -1.06
N SER A 182 24.37 9.41 0.17
CA SER A 182 25.68 8.87 0.51
C SER A 182 25.68 8.24 1.90
N SER A 183 26.55 7.26 2.12
CA SER A 183 26.72 6.57 3.41
C SER A 183 27.11 7.49 4.58
N ASP A 184 27.72 8.65 4.30
CA ASP A 184 28.22 9.58 5.32
C ASP A 184 27.16 10.61 5.79
N SER A 185 25.91 10.46 5.34
CA SER A 185 24.85 11.40 5.69
C SER A 185 24.47 11.31 7.17
N LYS A 186 24.33 12.48 7.81
CA LYS A 186 23.82 12.60 9.19
C LYS A 186 22.29 12.45 9.27
N VAL A 187 21.59 12.30 8.15
CA VAL A 187 20.14 12.12 8.12
C VAL A 187 19.79 10.73 8.65
N LYS A 188 19.24 10.68 9.87
CA LYS A 188 18.84 9.42 10.52
C LYS A 188 17.37 9.09 10.35
N ASN A 189 16.53 10.11 10.17
CA ASN A 189 15.09 9.94 10.02
C ASN A 189 14.71 10.03 8.54
N PHE A 190 14.69 8.90 7.85
CA PHE A 190 14.20 8.84 6.47
C PHE A 190 13.35 7.60 6.28
N ILE A 191 12.44 7.67 5.31
CA ILE A 191 11.67 6.52 4.86
C ILE A 191 12.36 5.98 3.61
N ALA A 192 12.73 4.70 3.61
CA ALA A 192 13.26 4.06 2.41
C ALA A 192 12.23 4.16 1.27
N PRO A 193 12.66 4.49 0.04
CA PRO A 193 11.76 4.76 -1.07
C PRO A 193 10.99 3.50 -1.49
N LEU A 194 9.94 3.70 -2.30
CA LEU A 194 9.31 2.61 -3.04
C LEU A 194 10.33 1.90 -3.96
N PRO A 195 10.10 0.61 -4.29
CA PRO A 195 10.98 -0.07 -5.21
C PRO A 195 10.91 0.54 -6.62
N PRO A 196 12.00 0.50 -7.42
CA PRO A 196 12.11 1.24 -8.68
C PRO A 196 10.97 1.00 -9.67
N GLU A 197 10.46 -0.22 -9.73
CA GLU A 197 9.39 -0.65 -10.62
C GLU A 197 8.02 -0.03 -10.27
N ALA A 198 7.85 0.44 -9.04
CA ALA A 198 6.65 1.13 -8.57
C ALA A 198 6.85 2.64 -8.41
N LEU A 199 8.08 3.14 -8.51
CA LEU A 199 8.43 4.51 -8.17
C LEU A 199 8.14 5.48 -9.33
N ASP A 200 7.36 6.53 -9.04
CA ASP A 200 7.25 7.69 -9.92
C ASP A 200 8.45 8.63 -9.64
N PRO A 201 9.32 8.90 -10.64
CA PRO A 201 10.52 9.71 -10.44
C PRO A 201 10.21 11.19 -10.13
N THR A 202 8.97 11.64 -10.34
CA THR A 202 8.51 12.99 -9.95
C THR A 202 8.20 13.10 -8.46
N GLY A 203 8.11 11.96 -7.76
CA GLY A 203 7.88 11.90 -6.32
C GLY A 203 9.09 12.35 -5.51
N GLN A 204 8.87 13.29 -4.60
CA GLN A 204 9.89 13.64 -3.61
C GLN A 204 10.18 12.43 -2.71
N TRP A 205 11.46 12.21 -2.39
CA TRP A 205 11.92 11.20 -1.43
C TRP A 205 11.52 9.75 -1.77
N GLY A 206 11.15 9.51 -3.02
CA GLY A 206 10.65 8.22 -3.47
C GLY A 206 9.31 7.80 -2.86
N SER A 207 8.48 8.79 -2.45
CA SER A 207 7.18 8.53 -1.84
C SER A 207 6.08 8.24 -2.87
N LYS A 208 6.17 8.80 -4.08
CA LYS A 208 5.09 8.71 -5.06
C LYS A 208 5.17 7.39 -5.84
N ARG A 209 4.07 6.63 -5.83
CA ARG A 209 3.91 5.43 -6.65
C ARG A 209 3.47 5.83 -8.06
N LEU A 210 3.88 5.09 -9.09
CA LEU A 210 3.22 5.11 -10.40
C LEU A 210 1.76 4.68 -10.23
N GLU A 211 0.81 5.26 -10.95
CA GLU A 211 -0.59 4.77 -10.90
C GLU A 211 -0.67 3.32 -11.37
N LEU A 212 0.01 3.05 -12.49
CA LEU A 212 0.24 1.73 -13.05
C LEU A 212 1.72 1.35 -12.88
N CYS A 213 2.00 0.45 -11.94
CA CYS A 213 3.37 -0.01 -11.68
C CYS A 213 3.91 -0.84 -12.85
N LYS A 214 5.22 -0.98 -12.94
CA LYS A 214 5.89 -1.76 -13.99
C LYS A 214 6.15 -3.17 -13.50
N GLY A 215 5.61 -4.16 -14.19
CA GLY A 215 5.87 -5.58 -13.93
C GLY A 215 7.01 -6.10 -14.81
N THR A 216 7.76 -7.07 -14.28
CA THR A 216 8.75 -7.82 -15.06
C THR A 216 8.29 -9.27 -15.16
N MET A 217 8.23 -9.82 -16.38
CA MET A 217 7.87 -11.22 -16.60
C MET A 217 8.80 -12.15 -15.80
N GLY A 218 8.24 -13.16 -15.15
CA GLY A 218 9.00 -14.07 -14.27
C GLY A 218 9.34 -13.51 -12.89
N VAL A 219 8.89 -12.30 -12.53
CA VAL A 219 9.08 -11.71 -11.18
C VAL A 219 7.73 -11.54 -10.48
N PHE A 220 7.67 -11.91 -9.20
CA PHE A 220 6.48 -11.67 -8.36
C PHE A 220 6.37 -10.20 -8.00
N VAL A 221 5.17 -9.63 -8.18
CA VAL A 221 4.81 -8.27 -7.78
C VAL A 221 3.62 -8.29 -6.82
N PRO A 222 3.63 -7.50 -5.73
CA PRO A 222 2.57 -7.55 -4.72
C PRO A 222 1.29 -6.86 -5.20
N SER A 223 0.14 -7.52 -5.00
CA SER A 223 -1.18 -6.95 -5.26
C SER A 223 -2.22 -7.58 -4.34
N ALA A 224 -2.88 -6.76 -3.52
CA ALA A 224 -3.84 -7.19 -2.51
C ALA A 224 -3.25 -8.27 -1.59
N TYR A 225 -3.77 -9.49 -1.66
CA TYR A 225 -3.35 -10.63 -0.81
C TYR A 225 -2.21 -11.46 -1.41
N PHE A 226 -1.82 -11.20 -2.66
CA PHE A 226 -0.96 -12.09 -3.43
C PHE A 226 0.31 -11.39 -3.92
N GLY A 227 1.35 -12.19 -4.16
CA GLY A 227 2.34 -11.89 -5.18
C GLY A 227 1.83 -12.46 -6.50
N MET A 228 1.78 -11.66 -7.55
CA MET A 228 1.39 -12.08 -8.90
C MET A 228 2.63 -12.13 -9.79
N ARG A 229 2.74 -13.16 -10.63
CA ARG A 229 3.83 -13.29 -11.60
C ARG A 229 3.25 -13.68 -12.95
N LEU A 230 3.53 -12.88 -13.97
CA LEU A 230 3.30 -13.28 -15.35
C LEU A 230 4.40 -14.25 -15.76
N ASP A 231 4.04 -15.51 -16.06
CA ASP A 231 4.98 -16.54 -16.48
C ASP A 231 5.19 -16.50 -18.00
N SER A 232 4.10 -16.37 -18.76
CA SER A 232 4.13 -16.30 -20.22
C SER A 232 2.86 -15.68 -20.79
N ILE A 233 2.93 -15.26 -22.05
CA ILE A 233 1.78 -14.85 -22.85
C ILE A 233 2.00 -15.31 -24.28
N ALA A 234 0.98 -15.89 -24.91
CA ALA A 234 1.07 -16.43 -26.26
C ALA A 234 -0.29 -16.40 -26.97
N SER A 235 -0.30 -16.62 -28.28
CA SER A 235 -1.50 -16.94 -29.06
C SER A 235 -1.38 -18.34 -29.63
N PRO A 236 -1.66 -19.40 -28.85
CA PRO A 236 -1.50 -20.77 -29.33
C PRO A 236 -2.47 -21.07 -30.47
N ASP A 237 -1.98 -21.73 -31.51
CA ASP A 237 -2.84 -22.22 -32.60
C ASP A 237 -3.87 -23.21 -32.06
N GLY A 238 -5.13 -23.03 -32.47
CA GLY A 238 -6.23 -23.89 -32.03
C GLY A 238 -6.61 -23.72 -30.55
N ALA A 239 -6.18 -22.64 -29.89
CA ALA A 239 -6.64 -22.33 -28.54
C ALA A 239 -8.18 -22.30 -28.48
N VAL A 240 -8.74 -22.93 -27.44
CA VAL A 240 -10.17 -22.92 -27.12
C VAL A 240 -10.37 -22.47 -25.68
N TYR A 241 -11.50 -21.83 -25.43
CA TYR A 241 -11.94 -21.46 -24.09
C TYR A 241 -13.29 -22.16 -23.83
N ALA A 242 -13.38 -22.96 -22.77
CA ALA A 242 -14.59 -23.73 -22.46
C ALA A 242 -15.04 -24.60 -23.65
N GLY A 243 -14.09 -25.25 -24.33
CA GLY A 243 -14.34 -26.01 -25.55
C GLY A 243 -14.75 -25.22 -26.80
N SER A 244 -14.84 -23.88 -26.73
CA SER A 244 -15.26 -23.04 -27.86
C SER A 244 -14.08 -22.34 -28.52
N PRO A 245 -14.00 -22.29 -29.87
CA PRO A 245 -12.99 -21.49 -30.58
C PRO A 245 -13.24 -19.99 -30.38
N PRO A 246 -12.28 -19.11 -30.73
CA PRO A 246 -12.52 -17.68 -30.77
C PRO A 246 -13.56 -17.34 -31.86
N GLU A 247 -14.27 -16.23 -31.67
CA GLU A 247 -15.20 -15.69 -32.68
C GLU A 247 -14.48 -15.40 -34.01
N ASP A 248 -15.24 -15.37 -35.10
CA ASP A 248 -14.71 -15.05 -36.43
C ASP A 248 -13.98 -13.70 -36.44
N GLY A 249 -12.79 -13.68 -37.06
CA GLY A 249 -11.92 -12.50 -37.07
C GLY A 249 -11.07 -12.30 -35.82
N LYS A 250 -11.30 -13.07 -34.74
CA LYS A 250 -10.52 -13.02 -33.51
C LYS A 250 -9.58 -14.22 -33.36
N ARG A 251 -8.68 -14.11 -32.40
CA ARG A 251 -7.82 -15.18 -31.86
C ARG A 251 -7.83 -15.10 -30.33
N TYR A 252 -7.56 -16.23 -29.67
CA TYR A 252 -7.27 -16.18 -28.24
C TYR A 252 -5.80 -15.84 -27.98
N VAL A 253 -5.59 -14.90 -27.06
CA VAL A 253 -4.33 -14.69 -26.37
C VAL A 253 -4.47 -15.29 -24.98
N VAL A 254 -3.48 -16.08 -24.58
CA VAL A 254 -3.46 -16.81 -23.32
C VAL A 254 -2.29 -16.32 -22.50
N ALA A 255 -2.57 -15.69 -21.35
CA ALA A 255 -1.57 -15.35 -20.35
C ALA A 255 -1.52 -16.43 -19.27
N THR A 256 -0.34 -16.93 -18.94
CA THR A 256 -0.13 -17.87 -17.81
C THR A 256 0.38 -17.07 -16.62
N VAL A 257 -0.36 -17.12 -15.52
CA VAL A 257 -0.08 -16.34 -14.31
C VAL A 257 0.04 -17.27 -13.13
N THR A 258 1.07 -17.06 -12.31
CA THR A 258 1.23 -17.70 -11.00
C THR A 258 0.94 -16.69 -9.91
N VAL A 259 0.09 -17.06 -8.95
CA VAL A 259 -0.16 -16.28 -7.74
C VAL A 259 0.43 -16.99 -6.53
N LYS A 260 0.93 -16.22 -5.56
CA LYS A 260 1.46 -16.67 -4.29
C LYS A 260 0.76 -15.96 -3.15
N ALA A 261 0.13 -16.69 -2.23
CA ALA A 261 -0.48 -16.05 -1.07
C ALA A 261 0.60 -15.48 -0.14
N LEU A 262 0.47 -14.21 0.25
CA LEU A 262 1.46 -13.50 1.07
C LEU A 262 1.09 -13.48 2.56
N LEU A 263 -0.18 -13.72 2.88
CA LEU A 263 -0.72 -13.64 4.24
C LEU A 263 -1.12 -15.02 4.75
N ASP A 264 -1.01 -15.24 6.06
CA ASP A 264 -1.44 -16.47 6.73
C ASP A 264 -2.92 -16.39 7.07
N ARG A 265 -3.77 -16.56 6.06
CA ARG A 265 -5.22 -16.65 6.24
C ARG A 265 -5.84 -17.38 5.06
N GLU A 266 -7.07 -17.82 5.25
CA GLU A 266 -7.86 -18.40 4.17
C GLU A 266 -8.14 -17.33 3.11
N ILE A 267 -7.53 -17.49 1.94
CA ILE A 267 -7.73 -16.59 0.79
C ILE A 267 -8.25 -17.44 -0.35
N SER A 268 -9.31 -16.98 -1.02
CA SER A 268 -9.85 -17.65 -2.20
C SER A 268 -9.15 -17.17 -3.48
N ILE A 269 -9.01 -18.06 -4.46
CA ILE A 269 -8.53 -17.71 -5.81
C ILE A 269 -9.36 -16.59 -6.45
N PHE A 270 -10.64 -16.44 -6.11
CA PHE A 270 -11.49 -15.36 -6.60
C PHE A 270 -10.96 -13.96 -6.29
N GLU A 271 -10.15 -13.80 -5.25
CA GLU A 271 -9.49 -12.52 -4.94
C GLU A 271 -8.38 -12.16 -5.95
N ALA A 272 -7.86 -13.16 -6.68
CA ALA A 272 -6.87 -12.96 -7.76
C ALA A 272 -7.48 -13.06 -9.17
N VAL A 273 -8.48 -13.92 -9.38
CA VAL A 273 -9.13 -14.12 -10.70
C VAL A 273 -10.42 -13.31 -10.86
N GLY A 274 -10.78 -12.50 -9.87
CA GLY A 274 -12.01 -11.70 -9.87
C GLY A 274 -11.81 -10.27 -10.35
N GLY A 275 -12.76 -9.79 -11.15
CA GLY A 275 -12.93 -8.38 -11.50
C GLY A 275 -12.40 -7.97 -12.88
N ASP A 276 -12.80 -6.76 -13.28
CA ASP A 276 -12.39 -6.09 -14.53
C ASP A 276 -10.95 -5.53 -14.45
N ASN A 277 -10.13 -5.98 -13.51
CA ASN A 277 -8.82 -5.39 -13.22
C ASN A 277 -7.66 -5.97 -14.04
N ASN A 278 -7.87 -7.11 -14.69
CA ASN A 278 -6.91 -7.71 -15.60
C ASN A 278 -7.27 -7.28 -17.02
N GLU A 279 -6.37 -6.63 -17.74
CA GLU A 279 -6.67 -6.09 -19.08
C GLU A 279 -5.48 -6.31 -20.01
N LEU A 280 -5.75 -6.75 -21.24
CA LEU A 280 -4.76 -6.76 -22.31
C LEU A 280 -4.94 -5.50 -23.15
N VAL A 281 -3.85 -4.81 -23.47
CA VAL A 281 -3.85 -3.56 -24.21
C VAL A 281 -2.99 -3.72 -25.47
N ASP A 282 -3.52 -3.30 -26.62
CA ASP A 282 -2.76 -3.30 -27.87
C ASP A 282 -1.98 -2.00 -28.13
N ALA A 283 -1.29 -1.95 -29.27
CA ALA A 283 -0.47 -0.83 -29.69
C ALA A 283 -1.28 0.44 -29.97
N ASP A 284 -2.55 0.28 -30.34
CA ASP A 284 -3.48 1.37 -30.65
C ASP A 284 -4.19 1.89 -29.38
N GLY A 285 -4.03 1.18 -28.26
CA GLY A 285 -4.60 1.52 -26.96
C GLY A 285 -5.99 0.95 -26.72
N GLU A 286 -6.43 -0.04 -27.52
CA GLU A 286 -7.67 -0.77 -27.26
C GLU A 286 -7.47 -1.72 -26.06
N HIS A 287 -8.49 -1.77 -25.19
CA HIS A 287 -8.48 -2.59 -23.97
C HIS A 287 -9.38 -3.83 -24.16
N TYR A 288 -8.80 -5.00 -23.95
CA TYR A 288 -9.47 -6.29 -24.02
C TYR A 288 -9.61 -6.87 -22.62
N ARG A 289 -10.84 -7.16 -22.22
CA ARG A 289 -11.14 -7.84 -20.95
C ARG A 289 -10.96 -9.36 -21.09
N PRO A 290 -10.74 -10.08 -19.98
CA PRO A 290 -10.69 -11.52 -19.96
C PRO A 290 -12.04 -12.09 -20.41
N VAL A 291 -12.01 -13.06 -21.32
CA VAL A 291 -13.15 -13.94 -21.63
C VAL A 291 -13.38 -14.89 -20.45
N GLY A 292 -12.29 -15.28 -19.78
CA GLY A 292 -12.34 -15.95 -18.49
C GLY A 292 -11.03 -16.61 -18.12
N PHE A 293 -11.11 -17.44 -17.08
CA PHE A 293 -9.95 -18.01 -16.38
C PHE A 293 -10.02 -19.53 -16.37
N ARG A 294 -8.90 -20.21 -16.54
CA ARG A 294 -8.83 -21.67 -16.50
C ARG A 294 -7.67 -22.17 -15.69
N LYS A 295 -7.76 -23.38 -15.14
CA LYS A 295 -6.61 -24.06 -14.54
C LYS A 295 -5.46 -24.13 -15.55
N SER A 296 -4.21 -24.11 -15.09
CA SER A 296 -3.04 -24.18 -15.98
C SER A 296 -2.99 -25.44 -16.84
N LYS A 297 -3.49 -26.58 -16.31
CA LYS A 297 -3.39 -27.90 -16.94
C LYS A 297 -4.74 -28.52 -17.35
N ALA A 298 -5.85 -27.82 -17.16
CA ALA A 298 -7.20 -28.31 -17.47
C ALA A 298 -8.10 -27.15 -17.92
N ASP A 299 -9.15 -27.43 -18.69
CA ASP A 299 -10.16 -26.44 -19.14
C ASP A 299 -11.33 -26.32 -18.14
N ASP A 300 -11.03 -26.37 -16.85
CA ASP A 300 -11.97 -26.09 -15.76
C ASP A 300 -11.71 -24.69 -15.19
N ASP A 301 -12.71 -24.15 -14.49
CA ASP A 301 -12.55 -22.94 -13.67
C ASP A 301 -11.50 -23.14 -12.56
N PRO A 302 -10.68 -22.11 -12.25
CA PRO A 302 -9.74 -22.19 -11.15
C PRO A 302 -10.49 -22.19 -9.80
N GLU A 303 -10.25 -23.23 -9.00
CA GLU A 303 -10.78 -23.36 -7.64
C GLU A 303 -9.62 -23.66 -6.69
N ARG A 304 -9.35 -22.73 -5.76
CA ARG A 304 -8.29 -22.90 -4.77
C ARG A 304 -8.54 -22.02 -3.55
N THR A 305 -8.32 -22.60 -2.39
CA THR A 305 -8.10 -21.91 -1.13
C THR A 305 -6.60 -21.95 -0.81
N PHE A 306 -6.04 -20.83 -0.38
CA PHE A 306 -4.61 -20.67 -0.13
C PHE A 306 -4.29 -20.62 1.36
N HIS A 307 -3.10 -21.14 1.69
CA HIS A 307 -2.34 -20.80 2.89
C HIS A 307 -1.15 -19.92 2.52
N LYS A 308 -0.51 -19.29 3.51
CA LYS A 308 0.68 -18.46 3.25
C LYS A 308 1.77 -19.23 2.51
N GLY A 309 2.25 -18.63 1.43
CA GLY A 309 3.30 -19.20 0.60
C GLY A 309 2.82 -20.21 -0.44
N ASP A 310 1.55 -20.66 -0.39
CA ASP A 310 0.97 -21.49 -1.45
C ASP A 310 1.04 -20.75 -2.78
N GLU A 311 1.46 -21.47 -3.82
CA GLU A 311 1.51 -20.98 -5.19
C GLU A 311 0.48 -21.72 -6.05
N TYR A 312 -0.14 -21.02 -7.00
CA TYR A 312 -1.09 -21.59 -7.94
C TYR A 312 -1.00 -20.92 -9.31
N THR A 313 -0.93 -21.73 -10.36
CA THR A 313 -0.83 -21.26 -11.74
C THR A 313 -2.14 -21.47 -12.49
N TYR A 314 -2.63 -20.41 -13.13
CA TYR A 314 -3.83 -20.41 -13.96
C TYR A 314 -3.57 -19.67 -15.29
N ARG A 315 -4.54 -19.77 -16.20
CA ARG A 315 -4.52 -19.14 -17.52
C ARG A 315 -5.62 -18.10 -17.62
N ILE A 316 -5.34 -16.99 -18.26
CA ILE A 316 -6.30 -15.93 -18.60
C ILE A 316 -6.45 -15.90 -20.10
N PHE A 317 -7.69 -15.97 -20.58
CA PHE A 317 -8.00 -15.95 -22.01
C PHE A 317 -8.54 -14.58 -22.42
N TYR A 318 -8.01 -14.02 -23.49
CA TYR A 318 -8.47 -12.77 -24.11
C TYR A 318 -8.83 -13.05 -25.57
N ALA A 319 -9.98 -12.57 -26.03
CA ALA A 319 -10.35 -12.61 -27.45
C ALA A 319 -9.95 -11.28 -28.11
N VAL A 320 -8.97 -11.32 -29.01
CA VAL A 320 -8.43 -10.13 -29.68
C VAL A 320 -8.53 -10.28 -31.20
N PRO A 321 -8.64 -9.18 -31.98
CA PRO A 321 -8.50 -9.22 -33.43
C PRO A 321 -7.21 -9.93 -33.87
N LYS A 322 -7.26 -10.69 -34.97
CA LYS A 322 -6.11 -11.47 -35.45
C LYS A 322 -4.89 -10.60 -35.78
N ASP A 323 -5.13 -9.38 -36.22
CA ASP A 323 -4.14 -8.38 -36.61
C ASP A 323 -3.74 -7.40 -35.49
N ALA A 324 -4.38 -7.49 -34.31
CA ALA A 324 -4.03 -6.67 -33.16
C ALA A 324 -2.58 -6.93 -32.71
N LYS A 325 -1.81 -5.85 -32.56
CA LYS A 325 -0.43 -5.87 -32.06
C LYS A 325 -0.44 -5.61 -30.57
N LEU A 326 -0.16 -6.64 -29.77
CA LEU A 326 -0.21 -6.52 -28.31
C LEU A 326 0.90 -5.60 -27.79
N LYS A 327 0.58 -4.82 -26.76
CA LYS A 327 1.53 -3.90 -26.12
C LYS A 327 1.79 -4.31 -24.68
N ASN A 328 0.76 -4.28 -23.84
CA ASN A 328 0.88 -4.49 -22.41
C ASN A 328 -0.23 -5.41 -21.87
N LEU A 329 0.10 -6.21 -20.85
CA LEU A 329 -0.88 -6.89 -20.00
C LEU A 329 -0.88 -6.22 -18.62
N VAL A 330 -2.04 -5.78 -18.16
CA VAL A 330 -2.26 -5.28 -16.80
C VAL A 330 -2.77 -6.42 -15.93
N LEU A 331 -2.12 -6.65 -14.79
CA LEU A 331 -2.55 -7.59 -13.76
C LEU A 331 -2.80 -6.88 -12.44
N ALA A 332 -3.86 -7.28 -11.76
CA ALA A 332 -4.16 -6.90 -10.39
C ALA A 332 -5.09 -7.92 -9.74
N GLY A 333 -4.97 -8.03 -8.41
CA GLY A 333 -6.00 -8.62 -7.57
C GLY A 333 -7.17 -7.66 -7.41
N ASN A 334 -8.30 -8.16 -6.91
CA ASN A 334 -9.59 -7.46 -6.92
C ASN A 334 -9.57 -6.00 -6.41
N THR A 335 -8.76 -5.70 -5.39
CA THR A 335 -8.61 -4.34 -4.83
C THR A 335 -7.17 -3.83 -4.87
N GLY A 336 -6.26 -4.58 -5.48
CA GLY A 336 -4.83 -4.40 -5.33
C GLY A 336 -4.21 -3.38 -6.29
N VAL A 337 -2.90 -3.19 -6.11
CA VAL A 337 -2.07 -2.39 -7.01
C VAL A 337 -2.04 -3.02 -8.41
N LYS A 338 -2.19 -2.18 -9.44
CA LYS A 338 -2.08 -2.57 -10.85
C LYS A 338 -0.65 -2.58 -11.34
N TRP A 339 -0.31 -3.64 -12.08
CA TRP A 339 1.01 -3.88 -12.65
C TRP A 339 0.91 -4.11 -14.15
N SER A 340 1.63 -3.32 -14.94
CA SER A 340 1.71 -3.44 -16.39
C SER A 340 2.97 -4.18 -16.81
N PHE A 341 2.79 -5.26 -17.55
CA PHE A 341 3.85 -6.07 -18.13
C PHE A 341 3.89 -5.77 -19.63
N GLU A 342 5.06 -5.42 -20.15
CA GLU A 342 5.26 -5.33 -21.60
C GLU A 342 5.18 -6.75 -22.18
N VAL A 343 4.34 -6.94 -23.20
CA VAL A 343 4.04 -8.25 -23.81
C VAL A 343 4.21 -8.23 -25.32
N GLY A 344 4.90 -7.21 -25.84
CA GLY A 344 5.10 -6.94 -27.27
C GLY A 344 5.38 -8.19 -28.08
N SER A 345 4.70 -8.30 -29.21
CA SER A 345 4.88 -9.33 -30.25
C SER A 345 6.06 -9.04 -31.16
#